data_AF-B5M0S2-F1
#
_entry.id   AF-B5M0S2-F1
#
_cell.length_a   1.000
_cell.length_b   1.000
_cell.length_c   1.000
_cell.angle_alpha   90.00
_cell.angle_beta   90.00
_cell.angle_gamma   90.00
#
_symmetry.space_group_name_H-M   'P 1'
#
loop_
_entity.id
_entity.type
_entity.pdbx_description
1 polymer ?
#
loop_
_entity_poly.entity_id
_entity_poly.type
_entity_poly.pdbx_seq_one_letter_code
_entity_poly.pdbx_strand_id
1 'polypeptide(L)'
;MFKILTIQLTLLAIVAAHRPTSVYTPSVWEFAKIGNKRHFYLNTYGYCNYTIKAMDDNKKFLFEKTGNSGSNGADVHLDGKKKHLGCGKITLTGGDGKNFIVCANFRNNWTEGICRINGGNVQYTVQIYENIHVYNRKV
;
A
#
# COMPACT_ATOMS: atom_id res chain seq x y z
N MET A 1 14.54 -62.84 28.04
CA MET A 1 13.79 -61.56 28.17
C MET A 1 14.61 -60.47 27.51
N PHE A 2 14.04 -59.85 26.48
CA PHE A 2 14.61 -58.77 25.67
C PHE A 2 14.79 -57.47 26.48
N LYS A 3 15.73 -56.63 26.04
CA LYS A 3 15.48 -55.18 25.79
C LYS A 3 16.67 -54.55 25.04
N ILE A 4 16.49 -54.36 23.74
CA ILE A 4 17.29 -53.44 22.93
C ILE A 4 16.57 -52.09 23.00
N LEU A 5 17.26 -51.06 23.47
CA LEU A 5 16.75 -49.71 23.61
C LEU A 5 16.88 -49.00 22.25
N THR A 6 15.82 -48.97 21.45
CA THR A 6 15.77 -48.19 20.21
C THR A 6 15.47 -46.73 20.54
N ILE A 7 16.48 -45.88 20.47
CA ILE A 7 16.33 -44.42 20.51
C ILE A 7 15.75 -43.99 19.16
N GLN A 8 14.45 -43.69 19.13
CA GLN A 8 13.84 -43.04 17.98
C GLN A 8 14.24 -41.56 17.96
N LEU A 9 15.15 -41.18 17.07
CA LEU A 9 15.34 -39.79 16.68
C LEU A 9 14.14 -39.38 15.81
N THR A 10 13.12 -38.79 16.42
CA THR A 10 12.07 -38.09 15.69
C THR A 10 12.66 -36.82 15.08
N LEU A 11 12.93 -36.86 13.77
CA LEU A 11 13.20 -35.68 12.97
C LEU A 11 11.95 -34.80 12.98
N LEU A 12 11.96 -33.73 13.78
CA LEU A 12 10.95 -32.69 13.71
C LEU A 12 11.20 -31.88 12.44
N ALA A 13 10.60 -32.29 11.33
CA ALA A 13 10.53 -31.46 10.14
C ALA A 13 9.68 -30.23 10.48
N ILE A 14 10.35 -29.11 10.82
CA ILE A 14 9.72 -27.80 10.86
C ILE A 14 9.37 -27.48 9.41
N VAL A 15 8.18 -27.89 9.00
CA VAL A 15 7.54 -27.35 7.81
C VAL A 15 7.31 -25.89 8.16
N ALA A 16 8.19 -25.00 7.69
CA ALA A 16 7.95 -23.58 7.70
C ALA A 16 6.66 -23.39 6.91
N ALA A 17 5.53 -23.31 7.62
CA ALA A 17 4.24 -23.01 7.05
C ALA A 17 4.40 -21.67 6.36
N HIS A 18 4.57 -21.71 5.04
CA HIS A 18 4.55 -20.53 4.19
C HIS A 18 3.13 -20.00 4.27
N ARG A 19 2.85 -19.18 5.29
CA ARG A 19 1.56 -18.52 5.42
C ARG A 19 1.38 -17.76 4.12
N PRO A 20 0.27 -17.95 3.37
CA PRO A 20 0.00 -17.11 2.22
C PRO A 20 0.10 -15.68 2.71
N THR A 21 1.08 -14.93 2.20
CA THR A 21 1.15 -13.49 2.36
C THR A 21 -0.14 -12.99 1.72
N SER A 22 -1.13 -12.66 2.55
CA SER A 22 -2.41 -12.16 2.07
C SER A 22 -2.11 -10.84 1.38
N VAL A 23 -2.03 -10.87 0.05
CA VAL A 23 -1.76 -9.70 -0.73
C VAL A 23 -3.04 -8.88 -0.77
N TYR A 24 -3.01 -7.71 -0.13
CA TYR A 24 -4.14 -6.79 -0.17
C TYR A 24 -4.01 -5.84 -1.35
N THR A 25 -5.13 -5.64 -2.04
CA THR A 25 -5.28 -4.69 -3.15
C THR A 25 -6.25 -3.60 -2.70
N PRO A 26 -5.76 -2.47 -2.18
CA PRO A 26 -6.62 -1.38 -1.77
C PRO A 26 -7.37 -0.77 -2.96
N SER A 27 -8.57 -0.27 -2.70
CA SER A 27 -9.33 0.45 -3.71
C SER A 27 -8.69 1.80 -4.02
N VAL A 28 -8.67 2.14 -5.31
CA VAL A 28 -8.28 3.47 -5.80
C VAL A 28 -9.47 4.03 -6.59
N TRP A 29 -9.89 5.25 -6.29
CA TRP A 29 -10.94 5.91 -7.07
C TRP A 29 -10.64 7.38 -7.31
N GLU A 30 -11.07 7.89 -8.46
CA GLU A 30 -10.97 9.30 -8.82
C GLU A 30 -12.06 10.08 -8.10
N PHE A 31 -11.70 11.16 -7.40
CA PHE A 31 -12.66 12.03 -6.72
C PHE A 31 -12.75 13.42 -7.34
N ALA A 32 -11.73 13.84 -8.09
CA ALA A 32 -11.73 15.14 -8.76
C ALA A 32 -10.84 15.16 -9.99
N LYS A 33 -11.26 15.97 -10.97
CA LYS A 33 -10.47 16.34 -12.15
C LYS A 33 -10.49 17.86 -12.28
N ILE A 34 -9.31 18.49 -12.24
CA ILE A 34 -9.15 19.94 -12.28
C ILE A 34 -8.16 20.26 -13.39
N GLY A 35 -8.66 20.75 -14.53
CA GLY A 35 -7.85 20.97 -15.73
C GLY A 35 -7.18 19.67 -16.19
N ASN A 36 -5.84 19.68 -16.25
CA ASN A 36 -5.02 18.52 -16.61
C ASN A 36 -4.61 17.64 -15.41
N LYS A 37 -5.15 17.91 -14.21
CA LYS A 37 -4.88 17.15 -12.99
C LYS A 37 -6.03 16.20 -12.67
N ARG A 38 -5.70 14.97 -12.30
CA ARG A 38 -6.63 13.97 -11.79
C ARG A 38 -6.22 13.59 -10.39
N HIS A 39 -7.18 13.54 -9.48
CA HIS A 39 -6.96 13.26 -8.07
C HIS A 39 -7.70 12.01 -7.66
N PHE A 40 -6.97 11.12 -7.00
CA PHE A 40 -7.45 9.82 -6.57
C PHE A 40 -7.26 9.66 -5.07
N TYR A 41 -8.18 8.94 -4.44
CA TYR A 41 -7.99 8.41 -3.12
C TYR A 41 -7.47 6.98 -3.20
N LEU A 42 -6.59 6.62 -2.27
CA LEU A 42 -6.07 5.28 -2.06
C LEU A 42 -6.51 4.80 -0.68
N ASN A 43 -7.26 3.70 -0.66
CA ASN A 43 -7.87 3.16 0.54
C ASN A 43 -7.22 1.90 1.04
N THR A 44 -6.25 2.06 1.90
CA THR A 44 -5.67 0.96 2.68
C THR A 44 -6.64 0.39 3.72
N TYR A 45 -7.65 1.15 4.17
CA TYR A 45 -8.66 0.70 5.14
C TYR A 45 -10.06 1.16 4.77
N GLY A 46 -11.07 0.41 5.19
CA GLY A 46 -12.48 0.71 4.90
C GLY A 46 -12.96 2.08 5.40
N TYR A 47 -12.39 2.61 6.49
CA TYR A 47 -12.75 3.94 7.00
C TYR A 47 -12.28 5.08 6.09
N CYS A 48 -11.28 4.86 5.23
CA CYS A 48 -10.76 5.89 4.33
C CYS A 48 -11.82 6.37 3.32
N ASN A 49 -12.85 5.56 3.04
CA ASN A 49 -14.03 5.95 2.24
C ASN A 49 -14.83 7.10 2.85
N TYR A 50 -14.80 7.25 4.18
CA TYR A 50 -15.71 8.14 4.91
C TYR A 50 -15.01 9.37 5.51
N THR A 51 -13.69 9.45 5.38
CA THR A 51 -12.90 10.47 6.08
C THR A 51 -11.97 11.22 5.13
N ILE A 52 -12.49 12.23 4.43
CA ILE A 52 -11.67 13.32 3.88
C ILE A 52 -10.81 13.91 5.01
N LYS A 53 -11.35 13.99 6.23
CA LYS A 53 -10.62 14.35 7.46
C LYS A 53 -9.39 13.49 7.74
N ALA A 54 -9.32 12.23 7.28
CA ALA A 54 -8.13 11.38 7.46
C ALA A 54 -6.95 11.84 6.60
N MET A 55 -7.22 12.64 5.57
CA MET A 55 -6.28 13.21 4.60
C MET A 55 -6.28 14.75 4.65
N ASP A 56 -6.68 15.32 5.79
CA ASP A 56 -6.63 16.77 6.03
C ASP A 56 -5.19 17.27 5.92
N ASP A 57 -4.97 18.40 5.24
CA ASP A 57 -3.67 18.96 4.88
C ASP A 57 -2.79 19.29 6.11
N ASN A 58 -3.38 19.36 7.31
CA ASN A 58 -2.64 19.51 8.57
C ASN A 58 -2.00 18.21 9.10
N LYS A 59 -2.17 17.07 8.40
CA LYS A 59 -1.62 15.78 8.82
C LYS A 59 -0.27 15.49 8.19
N LYS A 60 0.64 14.94 8.99
CA LYS A 60 1.96 14.52 8.51
C LYS A 60 1.85 13.36 7.52
N PHE A 61 2.47 13.52 6.37
CA PHE A 61 2.68 12.43 5.42
C PHE A 61 3.64 11.40 6.04
N LEU A 62 3.24 10.14 6.00
CA LEU A 62 4.13 9.02 6.29
C LEU A 62 5.04 8.74 5.09
N PHE A 63 4.51 8.94 3.89
CA PHE A 63 5.20 8.74 2.62
C PHE A 63 4.75 9.81 1.63
N GLU A 64 5.71 10.38 0.91
CA GLU A 64 5.46 11.22 -0.26
C GLU A 64 6.49 10.88 -1.33
N LYS A 65 6.01 10.64 -2.56
CA LYS A 65 6.86 10.46 -3.73
C LYS A 65 6.28 11.19 -4.92
N THR A 66 7.08 12.07 -5.49
CA THR A 66 6.79 12.76 -6.76
C THR A 66 7.73 12.24 -7.84
N GLY A 67 7.25 12.12 -9.07
CA GLY A 67 8.05 11.69 -10.19
C GLY A 67 7.31 11.79 -11.52
N ASN A 68 7.93 11.27 -12.58
CA ASN A 68 7.34 11.17 -13.91
C ASN A 68 7.35 9.70 -14.34
N SER A 69 6.25 9.24 -14.96
CA SER A 69 6.21 7.93 -15.57
C SER A 69 6.90 7.94 -16.93
N GLY A 70 7.69 6.90 -17.21
CA GLY A 70 8.22 6.66 -18.55
C GLY A 70 7.14 6.03 -19.46
N SER A 71 7.52 5.64 -20.67
CA SER A 71 6.62 5.00 -21.64
C SER A 71 5.95 3.72 -21.11
N ASN A 72 6.58 3.04 -20.15
CA ASN A 72 6.09 1.80 -19.55
C ASN A 72 5.34 2.00 -18.23
N GLY A 73 5.06 3.25 -17.84
CA GLY A 73 4.52 3.61 -16.54
C GLY A 73 5.60 3.84 -15.48
N ALA A 74 5.20 3.83 -14.21
CA ALA A 74 6.09 3.91 -13.06
C ALA A 74 5.57 3.07 -11.89
N ASP A 75 6.48 2.33 -11.25
CA ASP A 75 6.20 1.64 -10.00
C ASP A 75 6.63 2.50 -8.80
N VAL A 76 5.67 2.80 -7.94
CA VAL A 76 5.86 3.56 -6.70
C VAL A 76 5.81 2.59 -5.54
N HIS A 77 6.99 2.19 -5.05
CA HIS A 77 7.13 1.41 -3.82
C HIS A 77 6.79 2.31 -2.63
N LEU A 78 5.75 1.93 -1.88
CA LEU A 78 5.30 2.58 -0.67
C LEU A 78 6.01 1.93 0.52
N ASP A 79 6.66 2.73 1.35
CA ASP A 79 7.31 2.29 2.59
C ASP A 79 6.87 3.19 3.75
N GLY A 80 6.10 2.61 4.66
CA GLY A 80 5.60 3.26 5.86
C GLY A 80 6.63 3.33 6.99
N LYS A 81 7.89 2.92 6.79
CA LYS A 81 8.97 2.92 7.80
C LYS A 81 8.54 2.23 9.09
N LYS A 82 8.00 1.01 8.95
CA LYS A 82 7.40 0.19 10.03
C LYS A 82 6.09 0.75 10.60
N LYS A 83 5.54 1.83 10.07
CA LYS A 83 4.18 2.30 10.38
C LYS A 83 3.19 1.85 9.30
N HIS A 84 1.93 1.65 9.70
CA HIS A 84 0.82 1.30 8.84
C HIS A 84 0.52 2.49 7.93
N LEU A 85 0.54 2.24 6.63
CA LEU A 85 0.14 3.15 5.58
C LEU A 85 -1.35 3.50 5.81
N GLY A 86 -1.66 4.76 6.09
CA GLY A 86 -3.04 5.23 6.22
C GLY A 86 -3.69 5.47 4.87
N CYS A 87 -4.71 6.33 4.84
CA CYS A 87 -5.33 6.75 3.59
C CYS A 87 -4.30 7.48 2.71
N GLY A 88 -4.48 7.44 1.40
CA GLY A 88 -3.57 8.08 0.46
C GLY A 88 -4.28 8.98 -0.53
N LYS A 89 -3.53 9.96 -1.05
CA LYS A 89 -3.92 10.82 -2.16
C LYS A 89 -2.91 10.62 -3.28
N ILE A 90 -3.41 10.37 -4.48
CA ILE A 90 -2.57 10.27 -5.68
C ILE A 90 -3.02 11.37 -6.64
N THR A 91 -2.09 12.17 -7.11
CA THR A 91 -2.35 13.20 -8.12
C THR A 91 -1.57 12.86 -9.37
N LEU A 92 -2.24 12.83 -10.51
CA LEU A 92 -1.64 12.68 -11.84
C LEU A 92 -1.82 13.99 -12.60
N THR A 93 -0.76 14.48 -13.26
CA THR A 93 -0.78 15.68 -14.10
C THR A 93 -0.32 15.33 -15.50
N GLY A 94 -1.14 15.67 -16.50
CA GLY A 94 -0.87 15.37 -17.91
C GLY A 94 -1.31 13.97 -18.38
N GLY A 95 -0.86 13.60 -19.58
CA GLY A 95 -1.20 12.33 -20.27
C GLY A 95 -2.45 12.40 -21.17
N ASP A 96 -2.83 11.25 -21.73
CA ASP A 96 -3.86 11.10 -22.78
C ASP A 96 -5.28 10.86 -22.23
N GLY A 97 -5.46 10.92 -20.91
CA GLY A 97 -6.74 10.67 -20.25
C GLY A 97 -7.06 9.19 -20.01
N LYS A 98 -6.29 8.24 -20.54
CA LYS A 98 -6.45 6.79 -20.30
C LYS A 98 -5.62 6.29 -19.12
N ASN A 99 -4.89 7.17 -18.44
CA ASN A 99 -4.06 6.80 -17.31
C ASN A 99 -4.89 6.16 -16.20
N PHE A 100 -4.37 5.08 -15.60
CA PHE A 100 -4.99 4.43 -14.45
C PHE A 100 -3.92 4.01 -13.44
N ILE A 101 -4.34 3.85 -12.19
CA ILE A 101 -3.46 3.49 -11.08
C ILE A 101 -3.91 2.14 -10.55
N VAL A 102 -2.96 1.23 -10.37
CA VAL A 102 -3.19 -0.06 -9.71
C VAL A 102 -2.29 -0.12 -8.48
N CYS A 103 -2.90 -0.22 -7.29
CA CYS A 103 -2.16 -0.38 -6.05
C CYS A 103 -2.38 -1.80 -5.52
N ALA A 104 -1.30 -2.56 -5.32
CA ALA A 104 -1.32 -3.97 -4.95
C ALA A 104 -0.09 -4.33 -4.09
N ASN A 105 0.07 -5.61 -3.75
CA ASN A 105 1.19 -6.13 -2.97
C ASN A 105 1.33 -5.50 -1.58
N PHE A 106 0.21 -5.10 -0.96
CA PHE A 106 0.26 -4.60 0.41
C PHE A 106 0.48 -5.76 1.38
N ARG A 107 1.48 -5.60 2.28
CA ARG A 107 1.73 -6.58 3.34
C ARG A 107 0.54 -6.66 4.30
N ASN A 108 0.40 -7.77 5.04
CA ASN A 108 -0.69 -7.97 6.00
C ASN A 108 -0.81 -6.88 7.08
N ASN A 109 0.31 -6.26 7.43
CA ASN A 109 0.37 -5.14 8.39
C ASN A 109 0.26 -3.77 7.71
N TRP A 110 -0.01 -3.73 6.41
CA TRP A 110 -0.15 -2.50 5.61
C TRP A 110 1.04 -1.55 5.74
N THR A 111 2.26 -2.04 5.99
CA THR A 111 3.44 -1.16 6.13
C THR A 111 4.13 -0.87 4.81
N GLU A 112 3.88 -1.69 3.80
CA GLU A 112 4.50 -1.61 2.48
C GLU A 112 3.46 -1.99 1.42
N GLY A 113 3.64 -1.48 0.21
CA GLY A 113 2.80 -1.79 -0.96
C GLY A 113 3.43 -1.21 -2.24
N ILE A 114 2.81 -1.46 -3.39
CA ILE A 114 3.25 -0.89 -4.67
C ILE A 114 2.05 -0.26 -5.36
N CYS A 115 2.21 0.98 -5.84
CA CYS A 115 1.28 1.62 -6.75
C CYS A 115 1.93 1.78 -8.12
N ARG A 116 1.36 1.11 -9.13
CA ARG A 116 1.75 1.25 -10.53
C ARG A 116 0.90 2.32 -11.20
N ILE A 117 1.58 3.29 -11.80
CA ILE A 117 0.98 4.36 -12.59
C ILE A 117 1.11 3.96 -14.04
N ASN A 118 -0.02 3.61 -14.67
CA ASN A 118 -0.07 3.23 -16.07
C ASN A 118 -0.45 4.47 -16.88
N GLY A 119 0.49 4.94 -17.68
CA GLY A 119 0.38 6.16 -18.47
C GLY A 119 1.77 6.65 -18.84
N GLY A 120 1.99 6.99 -20.11
CA GLY A 120 3.27 7.51 -20.58
C GLY A 120 3.42 9.00 -20.27
N ASN A 121 4.59 9.43 -19.79
CA ASN A 121 4.93 10.83 -19.56
C ASN A 121 3.95 11.58 -18.63
N VAL A 122 3.50 10.91 -17.57
CA VAL A 122 2.57 11.47 -16.59
C VAL A 122 3.35 11.87 -15.35
N GLN A 123 3.21 13.13 -14.92
CA GLN A 123 3.75 13.53 -13.64
C GLN A 123 2.83 13.02 -12.53
N TYR A 124 3.41 12.52 -11.45
CA TYR A 124 2.64 11.97 -10.35
C TYR A 124 3.17 12.44 -9.00
N THR A 125 2.25 12.53 -8.04
CA THR A 125 2.54 12.68 -6.62
C THR A 125 1.70 11.67 -5.87
N VAL A 126 2.34 10.78 -5.12
CA VAL A 126 1.70 9.80 -4.23
C VAL A 126 2.00 10.19 -2.81
N GLN A 127 0.96 10.48 -2.04
CA GLN A 127 1.02 10.86 -0.64
C GLN A 127 0.25 9.84 0.19
N ILE A 128 0.87 9.30 1.24
CA ILE A 128 0.21 8.45 2.23
C ILE A 128 0.27 9.15 3.57
N TYR A 129 -0.89 9.30 4.20
CA TYR A 129 -1.02 9.90 5.51
C TYR A 129 -0.80 8.84 6.59
N GLU A 130 -0.33 9.27 7.76
CA GLU A 130 -0.22 8.38 8.91
C GLU A 130 -1.60 7.82 9.31
N ASN A 131 -1.66 6.52 9.61
CA ASN A 131 -2.90 5.88 10.06
C ASN A 131 -3.23 6.25 11.51
N ILE A 132 -3.93 7.37 11.70
CA ILE A 132 -4.34 7.82 13.03
C ILE A 132 -5.27 6.83 13.74
N HIS A 133 -6.02 5.97 13.04
CA HIS A 133 -6.94 5.02 13.70
C HIS A 133 -6.21 3.81 14.30
N VAL A 134 -5.07 3.44 13.72
CA VAL A 134 -4.17 2.41 14.28
C VAL A 134 -3.34 3.00 15.41
N TYR A 135 -2.86 4.25 15.27
CA TYR A 135 -1.92 4.86 16.21
C TYR A 135 -2.55 5.70 17.33
N ASN A 136 -3.78 6.19 17.17
CA ASN A 136 -4.60 6.76 18.25
C ASN A 136 -5.45 5.70 18.98
N ARG A 137 -5.14 4.41 18.84
CA ARG A 137 -5.49 3.43 19.89
C ARG A 137 -4.54 3.58 21.08
N LYS A 138 -4.55 4.74 21.71
CA LYS A 138 -3.94 4.92 23.03
C LYS A 138 -4.80 5.80 23.91
N VAL A 139 -5.40 5.09 24.87
CA VAL A 139 -5.73 5.45 26.26
C VAL A 139 -6.78 6.53 26.44
#